data_AF-A0A1I1N1S5-F1
#
_entry.id   AF-A0A1I1N1S5-F1
#
_cell.length_a   1.000
_cell.length_b   1.000
_cell.length_c   1.000
_cell.angle_alpha   90.00
_cell.angle_beta   90.00
_cell.angle_gamma   90.00
#
_symmetry.space_group_name_H-M   'P 1'
#
loop_
_entity.id
_entity.type
_entity.pdbx_description
1 polymer ?
#
loop_
_entity_poly.entity_id
_entity_poly.type
_entity_poly.pdbx_seq_one_letter_code
_entity_poly.pdbx_strand_id
1 'polypeptide(L)'
;MATALVGTDLVATMHTRVALACARRLPIRVPPLPYQLPNMAECLQWHRYQENDPCHIWLRGIMLDIARGLPSSEELPLSAAALATRKL
;
A
#
# COMPACT_ATOMS: atom_id res chain seq x y z
N MET A 1 0.09 10.52 11.46
CA MET A 1 1.39 10.56 10.75
C MET A 1 1.30 11.15 9.33
N ALA A 2 0.26 10.95 8.52
CA ALA A 2 0.03 11.83 7.34
C ALA A 2 -0.46 13.25 7.72
N THR A 3 -0.94 13.43 8.95
CA THR A 3 -1.43 14.69 9.51
C THR A 3 -0.40 15.82 9.57
N ALA A 4 0.90 15.50 9.63
CA ALA A 4 1.98 16.50 9.65
C ALA A 4 2.11 17.26 8.31
N LEU A 5 1.55 16.73 7.22
CA LEU A 5 1.54 17.38 5.90
C LEU A 5 0.51 18.50 5.81
N VAL A 6 -0.51 18.49 6.67
CA VAL A 6 -1.61 19.45 6.57
C VAL A 6 -1.11 20.83 6.99
N GLY A 7 -1.19 21.79 6.08
CA GLY A 7 -0.75 23.17 6.33
C GLY A 7 0.77 23.36 6.28
N THR A 8 1.52 22.41 5.72
CA THR A 8 2.98 22.51 5.54
C THR A 8 3.36 22.26 4.08
N ASP A 9 4.59 22.64 3.72
CA ASP A 9 5.18 22.35 2.40
C ASP A 9 5.93 21.01 2.38
N LEU A 10 5.65 20.13 3.35
CA LEU A 10 6.29 18.82 3.45
C LEU A 10 5.73 17.86 2.39
N VAL A 11 6.61 16.97 1.92
CA VAL A 11 6.26 15.86 1.03
C VAL A 11 6.67 14.54 1.71
N ALA A 12 5.82 13.53 1.58
CA ALA A 12 6.10 12.19 2.11
C ALA A 12 5.87 11.11 1.04
N THR A 13 6.79 10.15 1.00
CA THR A 13 6.63 8.90 0.24
C THR A 13 6.00 7.86 1.17
N MET A 14 4.88 7.26 0.74
CA MET A 14 4.10 6.32 1.54
C MET A 14 3.57 5.19 0.64
N HIS A 15 3.18 4.07 1.24
CA HIS A 15 2.50 3.00 0.50
C HIS A 15 1.17 3.50 -0.08
N THR A 16 0.92 3.18 -1.34
CA THR A 16 -0.21 3.69 -2.14
C THR A 16 -1.56 3.54 -1.43
N ARG A 17 -1.83 2.37 -0.85
CA ARG A 17 -3.09 2.10 -0.13
C ARG A 17 -3.29 2.99 1.10
N VAL A 18 -2.20 3.25 1.84
CA VAL A 18 -2.22 4.14 3.01
C VAL A 18 -2.40 5.59 2.57
N ALA A 19 -1.66 6.04 1.55
CA ALA A 19 -1.77 7.39 1.01
C ALA A 19 -3.21 7.67 0.52
N LEU A 20 -3.81 6.75 -0.23
CA LEU A 20 -5.20 6.83 -0.68
C LEU A 20 -6.19 6.85 0.50
N ALA A 21 -5.95 6.06 1.54
CA ALA A 21 -6.80 6.07 2.74
C ALA A 21 -6.70 7.39 3.52
N CYS A 22 -5.53 8.00 3.56
CA CYS A 22 -5.31 9.32 4.15
C CYS A 22 -5.95 10.42 3.32
N ALA A 23 -5.82 10.39 1.98
CA ALA A 23 -6.42 11.38 1.09
C ALA A 23 -7.95 11.40 1.13
N ARG A 24 -8.60 10.29 1.51
CA ARG A 24 -10.05 10.26 1.79
C ARG A 24 -10.47 11.06 3.03
N ARG A 25 -9.54 11.37 3.94
CA ARG A 25 -9.82 11.97 5.26
C ARG A 25 -9.09 13.28 5.50
N LEU A 26 -8.01 13.54 4.78
CA LEU A 26 -7.13 14.69 4.94
C LEU A 26 -7.07 15.47 3.62
N PRO A 27 -6.94 16.81 3.67
CA PRO A 27 -6.82 17.64 2.48
C PRO A 27 -5.42 17.55 1.86
N ILE A 28 -5.00 16.34 1.48
CA ILE A 28 -3.70 16.05 0.88
C ILE A 28 -3.88 15.53 -0.55
N ARG A 29 -2.88 15.76 -1.39
CA ARG A 29 -2.84 15.23 -2.77
C ARG A 29 -1.86 14.07 -2.85
N VAL A 30 -2.18 13.09 -3.69
CA VAL A 30 -1.33 11.92 -3.93
C VAL A 30 -0.96 11.89 -5.43
N PRO A 31 0.10 12.59 -5.85
CA PRO A 31 0.58 12.54 -7.22
C PRO A 31 1.29 11.19 -7.51
N PRO A 32 1.42 10.80 -8.79
CA PRO A 32 2.28 9.68 -9.16
C PRO A 32 3.75 9.98 -8.82
N LEU A 33 4.52 8.94 -8.52
CA LEU A 33 5.95 9.05 -8.24
C LEU A 33 6.71 9.49 -9.51
N PRO A 34 7.76 10.33 -9.39
CA PRO A 34 8.53 10.76 -10.55
C PRO A 34 9.47 9.68 -11.12
N TYR A 35 9.56 8.52 -10.48
CA TYR A 35 10.37 7.37 -10.88
C TYR A 35 9.69 6.06 -10.49
N GLN A 36 10.15 4.95 -11.05
CA GLN A 36 9.67 3.61 -10.72
C GLN A 36 10.30 3.12 -9.41
N LEU A 37 9.46 2.57 -8.53
CA LEU A 37 9.89 1.84 -7.35
C LEU A 37 9.58 0.35 -7.55
N PRO A 38 10.36 -0.56 -6.93
CA PRO A 38 9.99 -1.96 -6.90
C PRO A 38 8.65 -2.13 -6.17
N ASN A 39 7.86 -3.10 -6.64
CA ASN A 39 6.61 -3.45 -5.98
C ASN A 39 6.90 -3.95 -4.56
N MET A 40 6.12 -3.47 -3.59
CA MET A 40 6.24 -3.96 -2.22
C MET A 40 5.46 -5.26 -2.04
N ALA A 41 6.11 -6.26 -1.44
CA ALA A 41 5.47 -7.49 -1.00
C ALA A 41 5.11 -7.40 0.49
N GLU A 42 3.82 -7.54 0.81
CA GLU A 42 3.34 -7.70 2.19
C GLU A 42 3.45 -9.18 2.59
N CYS A 43 4.18 -9.46 3.67
CA CYS A 43 4.42 -10.81 4.14
C CYS A 43 3.83 -11.03 5.54
N LEU A 44 3.29 -12.22 5.78
CA LEU A 44 2.94 -12.68 7.12
C LEU A 44 4.15 -13.39 7.71
N GLN A 45 4.52 -13.02 8.94
CA GLN A 45 5.64 -13.62 9.67
C GLN A 45 5.13 -14.18 11.00
N TRP A 46 5.62 -15.38 11.34
CA TRP A 46 5.33 -16.03 12.62
C TRP A 46 6.53 -16.85 13.08
N HIS A 47 6.52 -17.24 14.35
CA HIS A 47 7.55 -18.10 14.90
C HIS A 47 7.32 -19.55 14.46
N ARG A 48 8.37 -20.32 14.16
CA ARG A 48 8.27 -21.73 13.71
C ARG A 48 7.47 -22.62 14.66
N TYR A 49 7.51 -22.32 15.96
CA TYR A 49 6.71 -23.03 16.97
C TYR A 49 5.20 -22.95 16.71
N GLN A 50 4.72 -21.88 16.08
CA GLN A 50 3.31 -21.62 15.76
C GLN A 50 2.96 -22.03 14.33
N GLU A 51 3.82 -22.79 13.64
CA GLU A 51 3.56 -23.26 12.28
C GLU A 51 2.26 -24.06 12.22
N ASN A 52 2.13 -25.01 13.14
CA ASN A 52 1.05 -25.99 13.18
C ASN A 52 -0.06 -25.63 14.18
N ASP A 53 -0.05 -24.42 14.74
CA ASP A 53 -1.11 -23.98 15.63
C ASP A 53 -2.42 -23.79 14.82
N PRO A 54 -3.53 -24.47 15.15
CA PRO A 54 -4.76 -24.40 14.37
C PRO A 54 -5.37 -23.01 14.29
N CYS A 55 -5.26 -22.21 15.35
CA CYS A 55 -5.78 -20.84 15.39
C CYS A 55 -4.96 -19.94 14.45
N HIS A 56 -3.63 -20.09 14.48
CA HIS A 56 -2.74 -19.37 13.56
C HIS A 56 -2.99 -19.78 12.11
N ILE A 57 -3.16 -21.07 11.80
CA ILE A 57 -3.48 -21.53 10.45
C ILE A 57 -4.77 -20.89 9.95
N TRP A 58 -5.83 -20.93 10.76
CA TRP A 58 -7.12 -20.32 10.42
C TRP A 58 -6.99 -18.82 10.16
N LEU A 59 -6.31 -18.08 11.05
CA LEU A 59 -6.13 -16.64 10.91
C LEU A 59 -5.32 -16.28 9.65
N ARG A 60 -4.23 -17.01 9.39
CA ARG A 60 -3.43 -16.84 8.15
C ARG A 60 -4.29 -17.11 6.92
N GLY A 61 -5.17 -18.11 6.96
CA GLY A 61 -6.14 -18.38 5.90
C GLY A 61 -7.03 -17.18 5.60
N ILE A 62 -7.65 -16.60 6.64
CA ILE A 62 -8.50 -15.41 6.50
C ILE A 62 -7.71 -14.23 5.93
N MET A 63 -6.51 -13.97 6.45
CA MET A 63 -5.66 -12.89 5.99
C MET A 63 -5.32 -13.04 4.50
N LEU A 64 -4.99 -14.26 4.06
CA LEU A 64 -4.69 -14.56 2.66
C LEU A 64 -5.92 -14.41 1.76
N ASP A 65 -7.09 -14.86 2.21
CA ASP A 65 -8.33 -14.75 1.42
C ASP A 65 -8.74 -13.29 1.24
N ILE A 66 -8.63 -12.48 2.28
CA ILE A 66 -8.85 -11.03 2.17
C ILE A 66 -7.80 -10.42 1.25
N ALA A 67 -6.52 -10.78 1.39
CA ALA A 67 -5.43 -10.25 0.57
C ALA A 67 -5.61 -10.53 -0.93
N ARG A 68 -6.11 -11.72 -1.30
CA ARG A 68 -6.41 -12.09 -2.69
C ARG A 68 -7.52 -11.25 -3.31
N GLY A 69 -8.46 -10.75 -2.50
CA GLY A 69 -9.53 -9.86 -2.96
C GLY A 69 -9.13 -8.39 -3.09
N LEU A 70 -7.89 -8.04 -2.73
CA LEU A 70 -7.40 -6.67 -2.82
C LEU A 70 -6.81 -6.41 -4.21
N PRO A 71 -6.99 -5.20 -4.76
CA PRO A 71 -6.42 -4.86 -6.05
C PRO A 71 -4.90 -4.95 -5.99
N SER A 72 -4.30 -5.45 -7.06
CA SER A 72 -2.85 -5.49 -7.20
C SER A 72 -2.27 -4.06 -7.18
N SER A 73 -0.99 -3.92 -6.83
CA SER A 73 -0.31 -2.62 -6.85
C SER A 73 -0.38 -1.94 -8.23
N GLU A 74 -0.46 -2.74 -9.29
CA GLU A 74 -0.54 -2.28 -10.68
C GLU A 74 -1.92 -1.73 -11.05
N GLU A 75 -2.99 -2.24 -10.44
CA GLU A 75 -4.38 -1.81 -10.67
C GLU A 75 -4.76 -0.52 -9.93
N LEU A 76 -3.94 -0.09 -8.96
CA LEU A 76 -4.20 1.14 -8.24
C LEU A 76 -4.02 2.36 -9.16
N PRO A 77 -4.85 3.41 -9.03
CA PRO A 77 -4.90 4.55 -9.95
C PRO A 77 -3.63 5.41 -10.00
N LEU A 78 -2.59 5.03 -9.25
CA LEU A 78 -1.30 5.71 -9.11
C LEU A 78 -0.13 4.82 -9.54
N SER A 79 -0.41 3.68 -10.18
CA SER A 79 0.59 2.80 -10.77
C SER A 79 1.47 3.55 -11.77
N ALA A 80 2.76 3.25 -11.75
CA ALA A 80 3.76 3.87 -12.63
C ALA A 80 3.44 3.72 -14.13
N ALA A 81 2.57 2.77 -14.50
CA ALA A 81 2.04 2.63 -15.85
C ALA A 81 1.41 3.93 -16.41
N ALA A 82 0.93 4.84 -15.55
CA ALA A 82 0.39 6.13 -15.94
C ALA A 82 1.45 7.17 -16.41
N LEU A 83 2.75 6.96 -16.10
CA LEU A 83 3.81 7.91 -16.48
C LEU A 83 4.32 7.74 -17.90
N ALA A 84 4.05 6.60 -18.56
CA ALA A 84 4.49 6.36 -19.93
C ALA A 84 3.83 7.30 -20.97
N THR A 85 2.78 8.04 -20.59
CA THR A 85 1.95 8.83 -21.53
C THR A 85 2.18 10.35 -21.45
N ARG A 86 3.08 10.85 -20.58
CA ARG A 86 3.50 12.27 -20.60
C ARG A 86 4.94 12.39 -21.07
N LYS A 87 5.16 12.14 -22.36
CA LYS A 87 6.29 12.74 -23.08
C LYS A 87 6.10 14.26 -23.07
N LEU A 88 7.07 14.96 -22.48
CA LEU A 88 7.42 16.32 -22.90
C LEU A 88 8.05 16.26 -24.30
#